data_AF-A0A1E7F7Y0-F1
#
_entry.id   AF-A0A1E7F7Y0-F1
#
_cell.length_a   1.000
_cell.length_b   1.000
_cell.length_c   1.000
_cell.angle_alpha   90.00
_cell.angle_beta   90.00
_cell.angle_gamma   90.00
#
_symmetry.space_group_name_H-M   'P 1'
#
loop_
_entity.id
_entity.type
_entity.pdbx_description
1 polymer ?
#
loop_
_entity_poly.entity_id
_entity_poly.type
_entity_poly.pdbx_seq_one_letter_code
_entity_poly.pdbx_strand_id
1 'polypeptide(L)'
;MKGEGVGKGLDIKGKSAKRGKLSGYVPFLQISKNKHKKMIRPLPKLGKIRLFFIGADGGAARDNCANKLENVMMMMMEVVEKSRKILNDNRSTDKDRKNALDGMYLDLEDPSIEYIDDYLPKIHGLEIPVRLLWETFICRQDISRRIGSQYDCGRPSQPAFQDMNITALQAPTVSGKPKAVLIQNASTSDNLNPFELLMAYEENGKVIPVVSDFDNLLVGTRGVSYNSPLPSDQIEYLKYMVSSIEKIHDKLCSQPWTSRWLEILKEQSNAGVHPNIPQFGFGDPKSIGLIKTLTRRLSKNGAVRHGSESFNYYFPQELDEEFLIIYNGHNPDQNGLKWEYVGVAGLQKILNDKIDEGFTFPLNPKWILCDQGWSKIYQKLLASNHRNVQESLDVWFPPESGVKNHIERICKNHPEGFQREQKSTVE
;
A
#
# COMPACT_ATOMS: atom_id res chain seq x y z
N MET A 1 -1.16 22.21 -8.19
CA MET A 1 -2.34 21.70 -7.47
C MET A 1 -2.68 22.59 -6.28
N LYS A 2 -3.98 22.76 -5.99
CA LYS A 2 -4.53 23.77 -5.05
C LYS A 2 -4.70 23.26 -3.60
N GLY A 3 -3.92 22.26 -3.17
CA GLY A 3 -4.04 21.68 -1.82
C GLY A 3 -5.28 20.80 -1.61
N GLU A 4 -5.98 20.44 -2.68
CA GLU A 4 -7.07 19.47 -2.63
C GLU A 4 -6.50 18.05 -2.75
N GLY A 5 -7.04 17.13 -1.96
CA GLY A 5 -6.63 15.74 -1.94
C GLY A 5 -7.59 14.91 -1.10
N VAL A 6 -7.52 13.59 -1.29
CA VAL A 6 -8.35 12.63 -0.56
C VAL A 6 -7.47 11.51 -0.01
N GLY A 7 -7.76 11.04 1.20
CA GLY A 7 -6.96 9.98 1.82
C GLY A 7 -6.90 8.70 0.96
N LYS A 8 -5.79 7.97 1.04
CA LYS A 8 -5.60 6.67 0.37
C LYS A 8 -6.49 5.59 0.99
N GLY A 9 -6.95 4.63 0.19
CA GLY A 9 -7.54 3.38 0.65
C GLY A 9 -6.50 2.27 0.77
N LEU A 10 -6.94 1.04 1.08
CA LEU A 10 -6.05 -0.12 1.20
C LEU A 10 -5.47 -0.61 -0.13
N ASP A 11 -6.11 -0.25 -1.25
CA ASP A 11 -5.75 -0.68 -2.60
C ASP A 11 -4.53 0.08 -3.15
N ILE A 12 -4.40 1.37 -2.85
CA ILE A 12 -3.28 2.20 -3.29
C ILE A 12 -2.11 2.06 -2.30
N LYS A 13 -0.92 1.77 -2.83
CA LYS A 13 0.32 1.59 -2.09
C LYS A 13 1.29 2.73 -2.31
N GLY A 14 2.20 2.86 -1.35
CA GLY A 14 3.09 3.99 -1.22
C GLY A 14 2.58 5.00 -0.18
N LYS A 15 3.50 5.83 0.31
CA LYS A 15 3.19 6.96 1.18
C LYS A 15 3.35 8.25 0.38
N SER A 16 2.72 9.35 0.82
CA SER A 16 2.93 10.65 0.20
C SER A 16 4.42 11.02 0.13
N ALA A 17 4.79 11.76 -0.92
CA ALA A 17 6.12 12.36 -1.03
C ALA A 17 6.37 13.27 0.18
N LYS A 18 7.56 13.13 0.80
CA LYS A 18 7.95 13.90 1.99
C LYS A 18 8.45 15.31 1.65
N ARG A 19 8.83 15.55 0.39
CA ARG A 19 9.44 16.79 -0.09
C ARG A 19 9.23 16.93 -1.60
N GLY A 20 9.73 18.03 -2.16
CA GLY A 20 9.62 18.34 -3.58
C GLY A 20 8.24 18.89 -3.96
N LYS A 21 8.02 19.10 -5.26
CA LYS A 21 6.81 19.74 -5.80
C LYS A 21 5.53 18.93 -5.54
N LEU A 22 5.66 17.61 -5.38
CA LEU A 22 4.55 16.69 -5.11
C LEU A 22 4.37 16.35 -3.63
N SER A 23 5.04 17.09 -2.74
CA SER A 23 4.91 16.89 -1.29
C SER A 23 3.43 16.86 -0.87
N GLY A 24 3.06 15.86 -0.07
CA GLY A 24 1.68 15.63 0.36
C GLY A 24 0.86 14.70 -0.54
N TYR A 25 1.22 14.54 -1.82
CA TYR A 25 0.54 13.61 -2.75
C TYR A 25 1.25 12.26 -2.84
N VAL A 26 0.51 11.22 -3.26
CA VAL A 26 1.05 9.88 -3.56
C VAL A 26 1.43 9.80 -5.05
N PRO A 27 2.73 9.78 -5.41
CA PRO A 27 3.14 9.63 -6.80
C PRO A 27 2.79 8.23 -7.32
N PHE A 28 2.41 8.10 -8.59
CA PHE A 28 2.25 6.79 -9.22
C PHE A 28 3.58 6.03 -9.27
N LEU A 29 4.65 6.75 -9.64
CA LEU A 29 5.97 6.19 -9.81
C LEU A 29 6.60 5.85 -8.44
N GLN A 30 6.52 4.58 -8.07
CA GLN A 30 7.10 3.99 -6.85
C GLN A 30 8.53 3.45 -7.09
N ILE A 31 9.03 3.53 -8.33
CA ILE A 31 10.40 3.17 -8.68
C ILE A 31 11.25 4.40 -9.05
N SER A 32 12.49 4.47 -8.56
CA SER A 32 13.39 5.61 -8.80
C SER A 32 14.73 5.24 -9.40
N LYS A 33 14.88 3.99 -9.87
CA LYS A 33 16.08 3.47 -10.52
C LYS A 33 15.67 2.78 -11.82
N ASN A 34 16.27 3.12 -12.96
CA ASN A 34 15.93 2.49 -14.26
C ASN A 34 16.02 0.96 -14.23
N LYS A 35 17.00 0.40 -13.51
CA LYS A 35 17.13 -1.06 -13.38
C LYS A 35 15.90 -1.73 -12.76
N HIS A 36 15.12 -1.00 -11.94
CA HIS A 36 13.92 -1.54 -11.31
C HIS A 36 12.74 -1.66 -12.27
N LYS A 37 12.79 -1.07 -13.47
CA LYS A 37 11.78 -1.31 -14.51
C LYS A 37 11.66 -2.81 -14.84
N LYS A 38 12.78 -3.53 -14.83
CA LYS A 38 12.85 -4.98 -15.09
C LYS A 38 12.34 -5.84 -13.92
N MET A 39 12.08 -5.24 -12.77
CA MET A 39 11.55 -5.93 -11.59
C MET A 39 10.02 -5.87 -11.50
N ILE A 40 9.39 -5.08 -12.38
CA ILE A 40 7.93 -4.99 -12.49
C ILE A 40 7.43 -6.22 -13.24
N ARG A 41 6.31 -6.79 -12.78
CA ARG A 41 5.73 -7.97 -13.42
C ARG A 41 5.31 -7.62 -14.86
N PRO A 42 5.38 -8.59 -15.79
CA PRO A 42 4.81 -8.42 -17.11
C PRO A 42 3.37 -7.92 -17.04
N LEU A 43 3.09 -6.81 -17.71
CA LEU A 43 1.76 -6.24 -17.74
C LEU A 43 0.85 -7.09 -18.63
N PRO A 44 -0.44 -7.24 -18.28
CA PRO A 44 -1.36 -7.99 -19.12
C PRO A 44 -1.56 -7.29 -20.48
N LYS A 45 -1.83 -8.08 -21.54
CA LYS A 45 -2.14 -7.56 -22.88
C LYS A 45 -3.48 -6.83 -22.90
N LEU A 46 -4.42 -7.34 -22.11
CA LEU A 46 -5.73 -6.79 -21.87
C LEU A 46 -5.72 -5.95 -20.58
N GLY A 47 -6.38 -4.79 -20.64
CA GLY A 47 -6.60 -3.93 -19.49
C GLY A 47 -6.27 -2.49 -19.80
N LYS A 48 -7.16 -1.60 -19.36
CA LYS A 48 -7.05 -0.17 -19.55
C LYS A 48 -6.90 0.56 -18.23
N ILE A 49 -6.29 1.74 -18.29
CA ILE A 49 -6.12 2.67 -17.19
C ILE A 49 -6.72 4.01 -17.61
N ARG A 50 -7.42 4.66 -16.68
CA ARG A 50 -7.96 6.00 -16.85
C ARG A 50 -6.93 7.03 -16.39
N LEU A 51 -6.57 7.96 -17.27
CA LEU A 51 -5.61 9.03 -17.07
C LEU A 51 -6.32 10.38 -17.26
N PHE A 52 -6.26 11.25 -16.26
CA PHE A 52 -6.95 12.54 -16.27
C PHE A 52 -5.98 13.73 -16.28
N PHE A 53 -6.45 14.80 -16.90
CA PHE A 53 -5.78 16.10 -17.04
C PHE A 53 -6.73 17.15 -16.47
N ILE A 54 -6.23 17.93 -15.50
CA ILE A 54 -7.04 18.87 -14.72
C ILE A 54 -6.58 20.30 -14.97
N GLY A 55 -7.53 21.23 -15.03
CA GLY A 55 -7.27 22.67 -15.13
C GLY A 55 -7.57 23.24 -16.51
N ALA A 56 -7.32 24.54 -16.67
CA ALA A 56 -7.72 25.29 -17.87
C ALA A 56 -7.10 24.74 -19.16
N ASP A 57 -5.85 24.26 -19.10
CA ASP A 57 -5.14 23.69 -20.24
C ASP A 57 -5.32 22.16 -20.37
N GLY A 58 -6.20 21.57 -19.55
CA GLY A 58 -6.37 20.11 -19.45
C GLY A 58 -6.74 19.45 -20.78
N GLY A 59 -7.61 20.08 -21.57
CA GLY A 59 -7.99 19.59 -22.89
C GLY A 59 -6.81 19.55 -23.86
N ALA A 60 -6.06 20.65 -23.98
CA ALA A 60 -4.87 20.70 -24.83
C ALA A 60 -3.78 19.71 -24.38
N ALA A 61 -3.59 19.55 -23.07
CA ALA A 61 -2.65 18.57 -22.51
C ALA A 61 -3.05 17.13 -22.82
N ARG A 62 -4.35 16.81 -22.70
CA ARG A 62 -4.92 15.51 -23.05
C ARG A 62 -4.72 15.21 -24.53
N ASP A 63 -5.12 16.12 -25.41
CA ASP A 63 -5.09 15.89 -26.86
C ASP A 63 -3.65 15.75 -27.37
N ASN A 64 -2.72 16.57 -26.84
CA ASN A 64 -1.29 16.40 -27.12
C ASN A 64 -0.75 15.04 -26.62
N CYS A 65 -1.24 14.57 -25.47
CA CYS A 65 -0.84 13.28 -24.92
C CYS A 65 -1.36 12.13 -25.80
N ALA A 66 -2.63 12.20 -26.24
CA ALA A 66 -3.24 11.22 -27.12
C ALA A 66 -2.45 11.07 -28.42
N ASN A 67 -2.12 12.18 -29.08
CA ASN A 67 -1.30 12.16 -30.31
C ASN A 67 0.08 11.49 -30.10
N LYS A 68 0.73 11.72 -28.96
CA LYS A 68 2.01 11.08 -28.64
C LYS A 68 1.84 9.58 -28.34
N LEU A 69 0.76 9.21 -27.65
CA LEU A 69 0.42 7.81 -27.36
C LEU A 69 0.13 7.04 -28.65
N GLU A 70 -0.62 7.61 -29.60
CA GLU A 70 -0.91 7.00 -30.90
C GLU A 70 0.38 6.67 -31.67
N ASN A 71 1.34 7.61 -31.69
CA ASN A 71 2.65 7.41 -32.31
C ASN A 71 3.43 6.24 -31.67
N VAL A 72 3.44 6.16 -30.33
CA VAL A 72 4.08 5.05 -29.61
C VAL A 72 3.37 3.73 -29.87
N MET A 73 2.04 3.74 -29.90
CA MET A 73 1.22 2.58 -30.18
C MET A 73 1.48 1.98 -31.56
N MET A 74 1.56 2.82 -32.61
CA MET A 74 1.92 2.36 -33.95
C MET A 74 3.30 1.69 -33.97
N MET A 75 4.29 2.28 -33.31
CA MET A 75 5.63 1.67 -33.17
C MET A 75 5.58 0.33 -32.44
N MET A 76 4.80 0.23 -31.35
CA MET A 76 4.64 -1.02 -30.59
C MET A 76 4.05 -2.13 -31.46
N MET A 77 2.97 -1.82 -32.20
CA MET A 77 2.33 -2.77 -33.11
C MET A 77 3.27 -3.24 -34.22
N GLU A 78 4.08 -2.35 -34.79
CA GLU A 78 5.06 -2.70 -35.80
C GLU A 78 6.15 -3.64 -35.26
N VAL A 79 6.66 -3.37 -34.04
CA VAL A 79 7.63 -4.25 -33.37
C VAL A 79 7.03 -5.64 -33.10
N VAL A 80 5.78 -5.70 -32.67
CA VAL A 80 5.07 -6.97 -32.40
C VAL A 80 4.88 -7.77 -33.69
N GLU A 81 4.47 -7.13 -34.78
CA GLU A 81 4.27 -7.80 -36.06
C GLU A 81 5.59 -8.34 -36.62
N LYS A 82 6.68 -7.56 -36.54
CA LYS A 82 8.04 -8.03 -36.88
C LYS A 82 8.47 -9.20 -36.00
N SER A 83 8.22 -9.12 -34.69
CA SER A 83 8.56 -10.17 -33.73
C SER A 83 7.81 -11.47 -34.03
N ARG A 84 6.51 -11.39 -34.35
CA ARG A 84 5.68 -12.54 -34.73
C ARG A 84 6.23 -13.25 -35.98
N LYS A 85 6.66 -12.48 -36.99
CA LYS A 85 7.30 -13.04 -38.19
C LYS A 85 8.59 -13.79 -37.88
N ILE A 86 9.46 -13.22 -37.03
CA ILE A 86 10.73 -13.86 -36.62
C ILE A 86 10.47 -15.16 -35.85
N LEU A 87 9.49 -15.17 -34.94
CA LEU A 87 9.16 -16.34 -34.12
C LEU A 87 8.60 -17.50 -34.97
N ASN A 88 7.92 -17.17 -36.07
CA ASN A 88 7.35 -18.12 -37.02
C ASN A 88 8.34 -18.58 -38.11
N ASP A 89 9.49 -17.91 -38.30
CA ASP A 89 10.53 -18.37 -39.23
C ASP A 89 11.48 -19.37 -38.54
N ASN A 90 11.50 -20.59 -39.06
CA ASN A 90 12.36 -21.69 -38.57
C ASN A 90 13.86 -21.46 -38.85
N ARG A 91 14.22 -20.44 -39.63
CA ARG A 91 15.62 -20.08 -39.95
C ARG A 91 16.17 -18.98 -39.03
N SER A 92 15.34 -18.38 -38.17
CA SER A 92 15.76 -17.35 -37.23
C SER A 92 16.77 -17.88 -36.21
N THR A 93 17.79 -17.10 -35.89
CA THR A 93 18.76 -17.49 -34.85
C THR A 93 18.14 -17.45 -33.46
N ASP A 94 18.70 -18.17 -32.49
CA ASP A 94 18.24 -18.13 -31.09
C ASP A 94 18.25 -16.71 -30.51
N LYS A 95 19.23 -15.90 -30.93
CA LYS A 95 19.32 -14.48 -30.53
C LYS A 95 18.15 -13.68 -31.09
N ASP A 96 17.80 -13.88 -32.36
CA ASP A 96 16.66 -13.19 -32.99
C ASP A 96 15.35 -13.60 -32.35
N ARG A 97 15.17 -14.91 -32.07
CA ARG A 97 14.00 -15.42 -31.36
C ARG A 97 13.89 -14.82 -29.96
N LYS A 98 14.99 -14.69 -29.22
CA LYS A 98 14.99 -14.04 -27.90
C LYS A 98 14.58 -12.56 -27.98
N ASN A 99 15.15 -11.80 -28.91
CA ASN A 99 14.78 -10.39 -29.11
C ASN A 99 13.30 -10.26 -29.53
N ALA A 100 12.80 -11.19 -30.35
CA ALA A 100 11.41 -11.21 -30.76
C ALA A 100 10.47 -11.53 -29.57
N LEU A 101 10.85 -12.45 -28.67
CA LEU A 101 10.13 -12.67 -27.42
C LEU A 101 10.05 -11.40 -26.56
N ASP A 102 11.14 -10.62 -26.49
CA ASP A 102 11.15 -9.34 -25.79
C ASP A 102 10.18 -8.33 -26.46
N GLY A 103 10.13 -8.30 -27.80
CA GLY A 103 9.18 -7.48 -28.56
C GLY A 103 7.72 -7.83 -28.30
N MET A 104 7.40 -9.09 -27.99
CA MET A 104 6.03 -9.52 -27.65
C MET A 104 5.51 -8.95 -26.31
N TYR A 105 6.37 -8.38 -25.46
CA TYR A 105 5.90 -7.62 -24.29
C TYR A 105 5.20 -6.31 -24.66
N LEU A 106 5.34 -5.84 -25.90
CA LEU A 106 4.62 -4.66 -26.42
C LEU A 106 3.26 -5.00 -27.03
N ASP A 107 2.89 -6.29 -27.10
CA ASP A 107 1.63 -6.73 -27.71
C ASP A 107 0.42 -6.16 -26.96
N LEU A 108 -0.53 -5.60 -27.72
CA LEU A 108 -1.77 -4.98 -27.22
C LEU A 108 -2.94 -5.77 -27.79
N GLU A 109 -3.82 -6.26 -26.92
CA GLU A 109 -5.01 -6.97 -27.37
C GLU A 109 -6.09 -6.00 -27.86
N ASP A 110 -6.25 -4.88 -27.16
CA ASP A 110 -7.11 -3.76 -27.54
C ASP A 110 -6.26 -2.47 -27.58
N PRO A 111 -5.88 -1.97 -28.77
CA PRO A 111 -5.08 -0.77 -28.93
C PRO A 111 -5.93 0.52 -29.02
N SER A 112 -7.11 0.58 -28.42
CA SER A 112 -7.91 1.81 -28.46
C SER A 112 -7.49 2.83 -27.39
N ILE A 113 -7.50 4.11 -27.78
CA ILE A 113 -7.36 5.27 -26.89
C ILE A 113 -8.72 5.97 -26.89
N GLU A 114 -9.44 5.90 -25.77
CA GLU A 114 -10.79 6.45 -25.66
C GLU A 114 -10.78 7.76 -24.88
N TYR A 115 -11.55 8.74 -25.36
CA TYR A 115 -11.69 10.03 -24.69
C TYR A 115 -12.75 9.94 -23.59
N ILE A 116 -12.44 10.47 -22.41
CA ILE A 116 -13.36 10.56 -21.28
C ILE A 116 -13.73 12.02 -21.09
N ASP A 117 -15.00 12.32 -21.38
CA ASP A 117 -15.57 13.67 -21.36
C ASP A 117 -16.66 13.86 -20.29
N ASP A 118 -16.88 12.86 -19.43
CA ASP A 118 -17.90 12.84 -18.37
C ASP A 118 -17.80 14.03 -17.38
N TYR A 119 -16.63 14.66 -17.31
CA TYR A 119 -16.29 15.70 -16.33
C TYR A 119 -15.96 17.06 -16.97
N LEU A 120 -16.29 17.24 -18.25
CA LEU A 120 -16.09 18.50 -18.94
C LEU A 120 -16.90 19.65 -18.32
N PRO A 121 -16.40 20.89 -18.43
CA PRO A 121 -15.12 21.29 -19.05
C PRO A 121 -13.94 21.30 -18.06
N LYS A 122 -14.11 20.75 -16.84
CA LYS A 122 -13.13 20.92 -15.76
C LYS A 122 -12.02 19.88 -15.77
N ILE A 123 -12.35 18.67 -16.20
CA ILE A 123 -11.47 17.51 -16.18
C ILE A 123 -11.64 16.78 -17.51
N HIS A 124 -10.50 16.47 -18.13
CA HIS A 124 -10.42 15.77 -19.41
C HIS A 124 -9.71 14.45 -19.16
N GLY A 125 -10.17 13.34 -19.74
CA GLY A 125 -9.52 12.04 -19.52
C GLY A 125 -9.28 11.23 -20.79
N LEU A 126 -8.43 10.22 -20.65
CA LEU A 126 -8.20 9.16 -21.61
C LEU A 126 -8.33 7.81 -20.90
N GLU A 127 -8.92 6.82 -21.55
CA GLU A 127 -8.82 5.42 -21.18
C GLU A 127 -7.89 4.72 -22.16
N ILE A 128 -6.76 4.20 -21.67
CA ILE A 128 -5.65 3.72 -22.52
C ILE A 128 -5.10 2.37 -22.06
N PRO A 129 -4.53 1.55 -22.97
CA PRO A 129 -3.98 0.25 -22.60
C PRO A 129 -2.83 0.40 -21.59
N VAL A 130 -2.81 -0.46 -20.56
CA VAL A 130 -1.81 -0.38 -19.48
C VAL A 130 -0.37 -0.49 -19.99
N ARG A 131 -0.14 -1.35 -21.00
CA ARG A 131 1.16 -1.53 -21.66
C ARG A 131 1.59 -0.27 -22.42
N LEU A 132 0.64 0.41 -23.08
CA LEU A 132 0.91 1.65 -23.81
C LEU A 132 1.29 2.78 -22.85
N LEU A 133 0.57 2.92 -21.73
CA LEU A 133 0.91 3.87 -20.67
C LEU A 133 2.31 3.59 -20.13
N TRP A 134 2.60 2.34 -19.76
CA TRP A 134 3.88 1.95 -19.20
C TRP A 134 5.05 2.18 -20.16
N GLU A 135 4.89 1.78 -21.42
CA GLU A 135 5.94 1.96 -22.43
C GLU A 135 6.23 3.46 -22.65
N THR A 136 5.17 4.26 -22.81
CA THR A 136 5.28 5.69 -23.16
C THR A 136 5.82 6.53 -22.01
N PHE A 137 5.23 6.39 -20.82
CA PHE A 137 5.60 7.22 -19.67
C PHE A 137 6.84 6.69 -18.94
N ILE A 138 7.03 5.36 -18.89
CA ILE A 138 8.02 4.77 -17.98
C ILE A 138 9.20 4.18 -18.74
N CYS A 139 8.99 3.25 -19.66
CA CYS A 139 10.10 2.56 -20.32
C CYS A 139 11.01 3.52 -21.10
N ARG A 140 10.40 4.39 -21.93
CA ARG A 140 11.10 5.33 -22.80
C ARG A 140 11.70 6.55 -22.11
N GLN A 141 11.36 6.78 -20.83
CA GLN A 141 11.80 7.94 -20.06
C GLN A 141 12.88 7.58 -19.04
N ASP A 142 13.76 8.52 -18.66
CA ASP A 142 14.62 8.34 -17.49
C ASP A 142 13.83 8.60 -16.20
N ILE A 143 13.76 7.59 -15.33
CA ILE A 143 13.07 7.67 -14.04
C ILE A 143 14.01 7.85 -12.85
N SER A 144 15.31 8.03 -13.10
CA SER A 144 16.31 8.26 -12.06
C SER A 144 15.99 9.54 -11.31
N ARG A 145 15.79 9.46 -10.00
CA ARG A 145 15.57 10.65 -9.16
C ARG A 145 16.87 11.09 -8.51
N ARG A 146 17.21 12.37 -8.69
CA ARG A 146 18.31 13.01 -7.96
C ARG A 146 17.83 13.46 -6.58
N ILE A 147 18.57 13.07 -5.53
CA ILE A 147 18.32 13.52 -4.16
C ILE A 147 18.36 15.05 -4.12
N GLY A 148 17.40 15.66 -3.42
CA GLY A 148 17.26 17.13 -3.31
C GLY A 148 16.66 17.82 -4.54
N SER A 149 16.37 17.10 -5.63
CA SER A 149 15.66 17.69 -6.78
C SER A 149 14.18 17.97 -6.44
N GLN A 150 13.51 18.74 -7.30
CA GLN A 150 12.06 18.99 -7.16
C GLN A 150 11.20 17.72 -7.21
N TYR A 151 11.75 16.60 -7.73
CA TYR A 151 11.11 15.29 -7.81
C TYR A 151 11.67 14.28 -6.80
N ASP A 152 12.53 14.71 -5.88
CA ASP A 152 12.93 13.89 -4.74
C ASP A 152 11.71 13.67 -3.82
N CYS A 153 11.20 12.45 -3.77
CA CYS A 153 10.06 12.12 -2.90
C CYS A 153 10.48 11.83 -1.44
N GLY A 154 11.78 11.69 -1.16
CA GLY A 154 12.27 11.24 0.15
C GLY A 154 11.87 9.81 0.51
N ARG A 155 11.57 8.96 -0.49
CA ARG A 155 11.19 7.54 -0.31
C ARG A 155 12.11 6.62 -1.13
N PRO A 156 12.42 5.41 -0.61
CA PRO A 156 13.17 4.42 -1.37
C PRO A 156 12.33 3.87 -2.53
N SER A 157 13.01 3.31 -3.53
CA SER A 157 12.35 2.64 -4.65
C SER A 157 11.75 1.30 -4.23
N GLN A 158 10.49 1.04 -4.57
CA GLN A 158 9.75 -0.17 -4.22
C GLN A 158 8.99 -0.76 -5.44
N PRO A 159 9.59 -1.71 -6.18
CA PRO A 159 8.95 -2.36 -7.34
C PRO A 159 7.61 -3.02 -7.01
N ALA A 160 7.50 -3.69 -5.86
CA ALA A 160 6.25 -4.34 -5.47
C ALA A 160 5.09 -3.35 -5.27
N PHE A 161 5.36 -2.13 -4.78
CA PHE A 161 4.32 -1.10 -4.67
C PHE A 161 3.87 -0.59 -6.04
N GLN A 162 4.79 -0.55 -7.01
CA GLN A 162 4.44 -0.24 -8.39
C GLN A 162 3.51 -1.30 -8.99
N ASP A 163 3.81 -2.58 -8.79
CA ASP A 163 2.96 -3.71 -9.22
C ASP A 163 1.56 -3.66 -8.58
N MET A 164 1.50 -3.35 -7.29
CA MET A 164 0.23 -3.22 -6.55
C MET A 164 -0.59 -2.03 -7.06
N ASN A 165 0.03 -0.87 -7.29
CA ASN A 165 -0.66 0.30 -7.84
C ASN A 165 -1.18 0.06 -9.25
N ILE A 166 -0.43 -0.63 -10.10
CA ILE A 166 -0.91 -1.02 -11.44
C ILE A 166 -2.11 -1.96 -11.32
N THR A 167 -2.06 -2.92 -10.39
CA THR A 167 -3.19 -3.82 -10.13
C THR A 167 -4.44 -3.04 -9.68
N ALA A 168 -4.28 -2.06 -8.79
CA ALA A 168 -5.37 -1.19 -8.34
C ALA A 168 -5.99 -0.38 -9.49
N LEU A 169 -5.17 0.18 -10.39
CA LEU A 169 -5.63 0.95 -11.55
C LEU A 169 -6.44 0.12 -12.56
N GLN A 170 -6.21 -1.20 -12.59
CA GLN A 170 -6.91 -2.14 -13.48
C GLN A 170 -8.12 -2.81 -12.82
N ALA A 171 -8.38 -2.52 -11.54
CA ALA A 171 -9.52 -3.11 -10.85
C ALA A 171 -10.85 -2.69 -11.52
N PRO A 172 -11.84 -3.61 -11.61
CA PRO A 172 -13.12 -3.29 -12.22
C PRO A 172 -13.83 -2.18 -11.43
N THR A 173 -14.58 -1.34 -12.13
CA THR A 173 -15.42 -0.33 -11.49
C THR A 173 -16.51 -1.04 -10.67
N VAL A 174 -16.56 -0.78 -9.37
CA VAL A 174 -17.62 -1.31 -8.49
C VAL A 174 -18.48 -0.15 -8.02
N SER A 175 -19.80 -0.26 -8.22
CA SER A 175 -20.75 0.79 -7.83
C SER A 175 -20.58 1.19 -6.37
N GLY A 176 -20.51 2.50 -6.11
CA GLY A 176 -20.34 3.06 -4.77
C GLY A 176 -18.94 2.91 -4.16
N LYS A 177 -17.96 2.36 -4.90
CA LYS A 177 -16.56 2.31 -4.46
C LYS A 177 -15.68 3.26 -5.27
N PRO A 178 -14.64 3.84 -4.66
CA PRO A 178 -13.66 4.64 -5.38
C PRO A 178 -12.93 3.77 -6.43
N LYS A 179 -12.73 4.30 -7.64
CA LYS A 179 -11.88 3.67 -8.65
C LYS A 179 -10.52 4.33 -8.65
N ALA A 180 -9.46 3.55 -8.49
CA ALA A 180 -8.10 4.07 -8.62
C ALA A 180 -7.85 4.48 -10.08
N VAL A 181 -7.36 5.71 -10.27
CA VAL A 181 -7.06 6.31 -11.57
C VAL A 181 -5.78 7.13 -11.47
N LEU A 182 -5.31 7.68 -12.60
CA LEU A 182 -4.14 8.56 -12.63
C LEU A 182 -4.53 9.99 -12.97
N ILE A 183 -3.77 10.94 -12.41
CA ILE A 183 -3.75 12.34 -12.85
C ILE A 183 -2.35 12.63 -13.41
N GLN A 184 -2.29 13.27 -14.58
CA GLN A 184 -1.08 13.90 -15.10
C GLN A 184 -1.07 15.37 -14.69
N ASN A 185 -0.14 15.74 -13.80
CA ASN A 185 -0.01 17.10 -13.25
C ASN A 185 1.04 17.97 -13.98
N ALA A 186 1.73 17.44 -14.99
CA ALA A 186 2.67 18.21 -15.78
C ALA A 186 1.97 19.27 -16.65
N SER A 187 2.75 20.27 -17.08
CA SER A 187 2.28 21.23 -18.07
C SER A 187 2.05 20.56 -19.43
N THR A 188 1.29 21.21 -20.31
CA THR A 188 1.05 20.77 -21.70
C THR A 188 2.34 20.45 -22.46
N SER A 189 3.42 21.20 -22.21
CA SER A 189 4.72 20.99 -22.87
C SER A 189 5.47 19.72 -22.42
N ASP A 190 5.13 19.19 -21.24
CA ASP A 190 5.81 18.06 -20.59
C ASP A 190 4.80 16.99 -20.12
N ASN A 191 3.69 16.85 -20.85
CA ASN A 191 2.57 15.98 -20.50
C ASN A 191 2.88 14.47 -20.49
N LEU A 192 4.10 14.06 -20.84
CA LEU A 192 4.59 12.69 -20.71
C LEU A 192 5.52 12.47 -19.50
N ASN A 193 5.70 13.48 -18.65
CA ASN A 193 6.59 13.39 -17.50
C ASN A 193 6.11 12.32 -16.50
N PRO A 194 6.91 11.26 -16.26
CA PRO A 194 6.51 10.19 -15.33
C PRO A 194 6.53 10.63 -13.87
N PHE A 195 7.28 11.68 -13.54
CA PHE A 195 7.37 12.17 -12.18
C PHE A 195 6.11 12.92 -11.74
N GLU A 196 5.32 13.41 -12.69
CA GLU A 196 4.10 14.20 -12.46
C GLU A 196 2.82 13.34 -12.51
N LEU A 197 2.95 12.02 -12.67
CA LEU A 197 1.85 11.08 -12.52
C LEU A 197 1.52 10.88 -11.04
N LEU A 198 0.27 11.14 -10.68
CA LEU A 198 -0.26 10.95 -9.33
C LEU A 198 -1.31 9.85 -9.29
N MET A 199 -1.30 9.11 -8.19
CA MET A 199 -2.44 8.27 -7.82
C MET A 199 -3.63 9.16 -7.48
N ALA A 200 -4.82 8.77 -7.93
CA ALA A 200 -6.06 9.50 -7.72
C ALA A 200 -7.23 8.53 -7.54
N TYR A 201 -8.34 9.05 -7.03
CA TYR A 201 -9.63 8.35 -7.08
C TYR A 201 -10.60 9.07 -8.00
N GLU A 202 -11.27 8.29 -8.83
CA GLU A 202 -12.54 8.63 -9.45
C GLU A 202 -13.65 8.17 -8.48
N GLU A 203 -14.23 9.12 -7.75
CA GLU A 203 -15.29 8.85 -6.77
C GLU A 203 -16.27 10.03 -6.70
N ASN A 204 -17.57 9.74 -6.52
CA ASN A 204 -18.61 10.75 -6.31
C ASN A 204 -18.65 11.86 -7.39
N GLY A 205 -18.45 11.47 -8.66
CA GLY A 205 -18.44 12.41 -9.79
C GLY A 205 -17.23 13.36 -9.81
N LYS A 206 -16.14 12.99 -9.14
CA LYS A 206 -14.90 13.77 -9.08
C LYS A 206 -13.69 12.90 -9.33
N VAL A 207 -12.63 13.50 -9.86
CA VAL A 207 -11.28 12.92 -9.91
C VAL A 207 -10.39 13.72 -8.97
N ILE A 208 -9.90 13.10 -7.90
CA ILE A 208 -9.19 13.78 -6.81
C ILE A 208 -7.86 13.06 -6.54
N PRO A 209 -6.73 13.78 -6.50
CA PRO A 209 -5.44 13.16 -6.18
C PRO A 209 -5.43 12.59 -4.77
N VAL A 210 -4.72 11.49 -4.60
CA VAL A 210 -4.61 10.79 -3.32
C VAL A 210 -3.49 11.39 -2.47
N VAL A 211 -3.80 11.56 -1.19
CA VAL A 211 -2.87 11.96 -0.13
C VAL A 211 -2.85 10.88 0.96
N SER A 212 -1.88 10.94 1.87
CA SER A 212 -1.88 10.07 3.05
C SER A 212 -3.13 10.32 3.90
N ASP A 213 -3.81 9.24 4.26
CA ASP A 213 -4.84 9.22 5.30
C ASP A 213 -4.20 9.02 6.69
N PHE A 214 -5.03 9.05 7.74
CA PHE A 214 -4.63 8.68 9.09
C PHE A 214 -4.74 7.17 9.26
N ASP A 215 -3.57 6.51 9.22
CA ASP A 215 -3.43 5.10 9.58
C ASP A 215 -3.65 4.97 11.10
N ASN A 216 -4.78 4.37 11.51
CA ASN A 216 -5.04 4.12 12.93
C ASN A 216 -4.16 2.97 13.42
N LEU A 217 -3.30 3.21 14.42
CA LEU A 217 -2.44 2.15 14.95
C LEU A 217 -3.25 1.09 15.72
N LEU A 218 -3.97 1.54 16.76
CA LEU A 218 -4.82 0.71 17.63
C LEU A 218 -5.89 1.57 18.31
N VAL A 219 -6.88 0.91 18.89
CA VAL A 219 -7.90 1.52 19.75
C VAL A 219 -7.92 0.78 21.09
N GLY A 220 -7.59 1.51 22.16
CA GLY A 220 -7.72 1.03 23.54
C GLY A 220 -9.12 1.27 24.08
N THR A 221 -9.73 0.24 24.68
CA THR A 221 -11.06 0.33 25.28
C THR A 221 -11.05 -0.20 26.71
N ARG A 222 -11.98 0.28 27.55
CA ARG A 222 -12.14 -0.19 28.95
C ARG A 222 -13.58 -0.60 29.17
N GLY A 223 -13.79 -1.79 29.74
CA GLY A 223 -15.13 -2.30 30.05
C GLY A 223 -15.99 -2.64 28.83
N VAL A 224 -15.39 -2.80 27.64
CA VAL A 224 -16.10 -3.26 26.44
C VAL A 224 -16.18 -4.78 26.45
N SER A 225 -17.36 -5.31 26.16
CA SER A 225 -17.57 -6.74 25.93
C SER A 225 -17.80 -7.02 24.44
N TYR A 226 -17.27 -8.15 23.99
CA TYR A 226 -17.30 -8.59 22.61
C TYR A 226 -18.23 -9.81 22.50
N ASN A 227 -19.43 -9.60 21.96
CA ASN A 227 -20.46 -10.64 21.87
C ASN A 227 -20.30 -11.55 20.64
N SER A 228 -19.20 -11.42 19.91
CA SER A 228 -18.98 -12.16 18.67
C SER A 228 -17.50 -12.43 18.50
N PRO A 229 -17.11 -13.65 18.12
CA PRO A 229 -15.72 -14.00 17.89
C PRO A 229 -15.17 -13.29 16.65
N LEU A 230 -13.85 -13.34 16.49
CA LEU A 230 -13.22 -12.95 15.24
C LEU A 230 -13.69 -13.90 14.11
N PRO A 231 -13.95 -13.41 12.88
CA PRO A 231 -14.29 -14.29 11.76
C PRO A 231 -13.23 -15.38 11.52
N SER A 232 -13.67 -16.60 11.18
CA SER A 232 -12.78 -17.77 11.07
C SER A 232 -11.71 -17.61 10.00
N ASP A 233 -12.04 -16.97 8.87
CA ASP A 233 -11.09 -16.60 7.83
C ASP A 233 -9.98 -15.69 8.36
N GLN A 234 -10.32 -14.72 9.21
CA GLN A 234 -9.32 -13.86 9.86
C GLN A 234 -8.42 -14.63 10.84
N ILE A 235 -8.97 -15.61 11.56
CA ILE A 235 -8.17 -16.48 12.45
C ILE A 235 -7.17 -17.30 11.63
N GLU A 236 -7.56 -17.83 10.47
CA GLU A 236 -6.64 -18.54 9.58
C GLU A 236 -5.55 -17.61 9.03
N TYR A 237 -5.88 -16.36 8.70
CA TYR A 237 -4.87 -15.36 8.32
C TYR A 237 -3.94 -14.98 9.47
N LEU A 238 -4.45 -14.90 10.69
CA LEU A 238 -3.65 -14.66 11.89
C LEU A 238 -2.64 -15.80 12.12
N LYS A 239 -3.08 -17.06 12.00
CA LYS A 239 -2.20 -18.24 12.08
C LYS A 239 -1.13 -18.24 10.98
N TYR A 240 -1.55 -17.94 9.75
CA TYR A 240 -0.64 -17.83 8.61
C TYR A 240 0.41 -16.74 8.84
N MET A 241 -0.01 -15.59 9.36
CA MET A 241 0.86 -14.47 9.66
C MET A 241 1.91 -14.85 10.71
N VAL A 242 1.51 -15.45 11.84
CA VAL A 242 2.43 -15.90 12.89
C VAL A 242 3.42 -16.92 12.35
N SER A 243 2.96 -17.89 11.56
CA SER A 243 3.82 -18.89 10.90
C SER A 243 4.80 -18.24 9.91
N SER A 244 4.39 -17.17 9.23
CA SER A 244 5.23 -16.46 8.27
C SER A 244 6.27 -15.58 8.97
N ILE A 245 5.92 -14.96 10.10
CA ILE A 245 6.86 -14.25 10.97
C ILE A 245 7.96 -15.22 11.44
N GLU A 246 7.58 -16.43 11.89
CA GLU A 246 8.54 -17.45 12.31
C GLU A 246 9.54 -17.81 11.19
N LYS A 247 9.05 -18.08 9.97
CA LYS A 247 9.93 -18.32 8.80
C LYS A 247 10.91 -17.18 8.55
N ILE A 248 10.51 -15.95 8.85
CA ILE A 248 11.38 -14.77 8.75
C ILE A 248 12.41 -14.78 9.88
N HIS A 249 12.06 -15.12 11.12
CA HIS A 249 13.07 -15.22 12.18
C HIS A 249 14.12 -16.31 11.90
N ASP A 250 13.70 -17.45 11.34
CA ASP A 250 14.59 -18.60 11.08
C ASP A 250 15.66 -18.35 9.99
N LYS A 251 15.59 -17.20 9.29
CA LYS A 251 16.54 -16.84 8.23
C LYS A 251 17.18 -15.49 8.56
N LEU A 252 18.39 -15.45 9.12
CA LEU A 252 19.09 -14.18 9.29
C LEU A 252 19.51 -13.61 7.93
N CYS A 253 19.19 -12.35 7.64
CA CYS A 253 19.65 -11.69 6.42
C CYS A 253 19.69 -10.16 6.59
N SER A 254 20.35 -9.47 5.67
CA SER A 254 20.51 -8.00 5.73
C SER A 254 19.29 -7.20 5.25
N GLN A 255 18.27 -7.84 4.66
CA GLN A 255 17.09 -7.16 4.12
C GLN A 255 16.19 -6.56 5.23
N PRO A 256 15.51 -5.43 4.99
CA PRO A 256 14.52 -4.88 5.92
C PRO A 256 13.24 -5.72 5.97
N TRP A 257 12.42 -5.52 7.01
CA TRP A 257 11.19 -6.29 7.24
C TRP A 257 10.28 -6.32 6.01
N THR A 258 10.02 -5.15 5.41
CA THR A 258 9.14 -5.02 4.24
C THR A 258 9.59 -5.89 3.06
N SER A 259 10.90 -5.95 2.79
CA SER A 259 11.42 -6.76 1.68
C SER A 259 11.19 -8.25 1.93
N ARG A 260 11.42 -8.72 3.16
CA ARG A 260 11.24 -10.12 3.54
C ARG A 260 9.76 -10.52 3.54
N TRP A 261 8.87 -9.63 3.98
CA TRP A 261 7.44 -9.88 3.91
C TRP A 261 6.91 -9.91 2.46
N LEU A 262 7.47 -9.09 1.56
CA LEU A 262 7.14 -9.15 0.14
C LEU A 262 7.54 -10.49 -0.50
N GLU A 263 8.62 -11.13 -0.04
CA GLU A 263 8.99 -12.48 -0.47
C GLU A 263 7.93 -13.51 -0.02
N ILE A 264 7.45 -13.43 1.22
CA ILE A 264 6.32 -14.26 1.71
C ILE A 264 5.06 -14.07 0.84
N LEU A 265 4.69 -12.82 0.53
CA LEU A 265 3.53 -12.55 -0.33
C LEU A 265 3.72 -13.06 -1.76
N LYS A 266 4.96 -13.03 -2.27
CA LYS A 266 5.28 -13.59 -3.59
C LYS A 266 5.12 -15.12 -3.60
N GLU A 267 5.61 -15.81 -2.57
CA GLU A 267 5.40 -17.25 -2.41
C GLU A 267 3.90 -17.59 -2.34
N GLN A 268 3.14 -16.83 -1.57
CA GLN A 268 1.68 -16.98 -1.45
C GLN A 268 0.96 -16.78 -2.79
N SER A 269 1.31 -15.72 -3.53
CA SER A 269 0.75 -15.44 -4.85
C SER A 269 1.09 -16.52 -5.86
N ASN A 270 2.31 -17.07 -5.82
CA ASN A 270 2.73 -18.17 -6.70
C ASN A 270 1.96 -19.47 -6.39
N ALA A 271 1.52 -19.65 -5.15
CA ALA A 271 0.65 -20.75 -4.75
C ALA A 271 -0.84 -20.50 -5.07
N GLY A 272 -1.18 -19.38 -5.71
CA GLY A 272 -2.55 -19.02 -6.08
C GLY A 272 -3.44 -18.59 -4.90
N VAL A 273 -2.84 -18.30 -3.74
CA VAL A 273 -3.58 -17.89 -2.54
C VAL A 273 -3.70 -16.37 -2.53
N HIS A 274 -4.94 -15.87 -2.63
CA HIS A 274 -5.25 -14.45 -2.62
C HIS A 274 -6.31 -14.15 -1.55
N PRO A 275 -5.95 -13.51 -0.42
CA PRO A 275 -6.91 -13.12 0.60
C PRO A 275 -8.00 -12.21 0.03
N ASN A 276 -9.23 -12.51 0.43
CA ASN A 276 -10.30 -11.52 0.37
C ASN A 276 -10.11 -10.55 1.54
N ILE A 277 -9.55 -9.37 1.26
CA ILE A 277 -9.38 -8.32 2.27
C ILE A 277 -10.73 -7.60 2.42
N PRO A 278 -11.32 -7.55 3.62
CA PRO A 278 -12.57 -6.83 3.83
C PRO A 278 -12.42 -5.34 3.52
N GLN A 279 -13.53 -4.65 3.21
CA GLN A 279 -13.53 -3.24 2.79
C GLN A 279 -12.74 -2.30 3.72
N PHE A 280 -12.82 -2.54 5.04
CA PHE A 280 -12.13 -1.74 6.05
C PHE A 280 -10.93 -2.47 6.65
N GLY A 281 -10.42 -3.51 5.98
CA GLY A 281 -9.42 -4.42 6.53
C GLY A 281 -10.01 -5.40 7.53
N PHE A 282 -9.13 -6.18 8.14
CA PHE A 282 -9.48 -7.11 9.21
C PHE A 282 -9.77 -6.37 10.52
N GLY A 283 -10.43 -7.05 11.45
CA GLY A 283 -10.80 -6.47 12.73
C GLY A 283 -11.97 -7.16 13.38
N ASP A 284 -12.06 -7.01 14.70
CA ASP A 284 -13.22 -7.45 15.44
C ASP A 284 -14.47 -6.58 15.10
N PRO A 285 -15.68 -7.10 15.35
CA PRO A 285 -16.91 -6.40 14.99
C PRO A 285 -17.07 -4.99 15.61
N LYS A 286 -16.54 -4.74 16.82
CA LYS A 286 -16.64 -3.43 17.48
C LYS A 286 -15.67 -2.44 16.84
N SER A 287 -14.42 -2.84 16.62
CA SER A 287 -13.40 -2.04 15.95
C SER A 287 -13.86 -1.68 14.53
N ILE A 288 -14.37 -2.64 13.78
CA ILE A 288 -14.95 -2.39 12.44
C ILE A 288 -16.16 -1.45 12.51
N GLY A 289 -17.03 -1.59 13.52
CA GLY A 289 -18.17 -0.69 13.73
C GLY A 289 -17.74 0.78 13.98
N LEU A 290 -16.67 0.98 14.76
CA LEU A 290 -16.08 2.29 15.00
C LEU A 290 -15.53 2.89 13.69
N ILE A 291 -14.76 2.11 12.94
CA ILE A 291 -14.15 2.54 11.68
C ILE A 291 -15.22 2.87 10.63
N LYS A 292 -16.28 2.08 10.51
CA LYS A 292 -17.46 2.39 9.66
C LYS A 292 -18.09 3.74 10.02
N THR A 293 -18.15 4.07 11.31
CA THR A 293 -18.69 5.35 11.77
C THR A 293 -17.75 6.50 11.44
N LEU A 294 -16.43 6.33 11.66
CA LEU A 294 -15.41 7.33 11.36
C LEU A 294 -15.31 7.62 9.86
N THR A 295 -15.16 6.58 9.04
CA THR A 295 -15.12 6.68 7.57
C THR A 295 -16.34 7.39 7.00
N ARG A 296 -17.54 7.08 7.48
CA ARG A 296 -18.78 7.80 7.10
C ARG A 296 -18.73 9.27 7.52
N ARG A 297 -18.34 9.57 8.76
CA ARG A 297 -18.26 10.94 9.29
C ARG A 297 -17.22 11.80 8.57
N LEU A 298 -16.11 11.18 8.14
CA LEU A 298 -14.99 11.81 7.45
C LEU A 298 -15.01 11.61 5.94
N SER A 299 -16.13 11.13 5.38
CA SER A 299 -16.26 10.79 3.96
C SER A 299 -15.96 11.96 3.02
N LYS A 300 -16.19 13.21 3.47
CA LYS A 300 -15.93 14.42 2.69
C LYS A 300 -14.45 14.61 2.33
N ASN A 301 -13.52 14.21 3.21
CA ASN A 301 -12.06 14.38 3.00
C ASN A 301 -11.31 13.03 2.94
N GLY A 302 -11.94 11.93 3.34
CA GLY A 302 -11.32 10.61 3.37
C GLY A 302 -10.18 10.50 4.37
N ALA A 303 -10.17 11.30 5.45
CA ALA A 303 -9.07 11.32 6.41
C ALA A 303 -8.84 9.97 7.12
N VAL A 304 -9.85 9.11 7.18
CA VAL A 304 -9.72 7.71 7.60
C VAL A 304 -10.43 6.86 6.56
N ARG A 305 -9.75 5.86 5.99
CA ARG A 305 -10.33 4.97 4.97
C ARG A 305 -10.32 3.49 5.32
N HIS A 306 -9.58 3.09 6.34
CA HIS A 306 -9.47 1.70 6.73
C HIS A 306 -9.32 1.49 8.24
N GLY A 307 -9.33 0.23 8.63
CA GLY A 307 -9.21 -0.22 9.99
C GLY A 307 -7.80 -0.11 10.53
N SER A 308 -7.67 -0.60 11.75
CA SER A 308 -6.49 -0.45 12.59
C SER A 308 -5.33 -1.35 12.14
N GLU A 309 -4.10 -0.85 12.20
CA GLU A 309 -2.86 -1.58 11.93
C GLU A 309 -2.66 -2.78 12.88
N SER A 310 -3.29 -2.74 14.06
CA SER A 310 -3.36 -3.89 14.99
C SER A 310 -3.94 -5.16 14.35
N PHE A 311 -4.75 -5.00 13.30
CA PHE A 311 -5.36 -6.08 12.54
C PHE A 311 -4.80 -6.21 11.12
N ASN A 312 -3.74 -5.48 10.76
CA ASN A 312 -3.14 -5.61 9.44
C ASN A 312 -2.33 -6.91 9.32
N TYR A 313 -3.05 -8.03 9.13
CA TYR A 313 -2.49 -9.37 9.02
C TYR A 313 -1.93 -9.67 7.63
N TYR A 314 -2.44 -8.98 6.60
CA TYR A 314 -2.01 -9.21 5.22
C TYR A 314 -0.65 -8.57 4.92
N PHE A 315 -0.44 -7.34 5.40
CA PHE A 315 0.80 -6.61 5.14
C PHE A 315 1.26 -5.83 6.39
N PRO A 316 1.62 -6.51 7.49
CA PRO A 316 2.15 -5.87 8.69
C PRO A 316 3.35 -4.98 8.37
N GLN A 317 3.23 -3.70 8.71
CA GLN A 317 4.25 -2.70 8.38
C GLN A 317 5.27 -2.53 9.52
N GLU A 318 6.39 -1.87 9.21
CA GLU A 318 7.29 -1.35 10.23
C GLU A 318 6.56 -0.27 11.04
N LEU A 319 6.79 -0.23 12.36
CA LEU A 319 6.23 0.82 13.21
C LEU A 319 6.82 2.16 12.82
N ASP A 320 6.00 3.21 12.81
CA ASP A 320 6.49 4.58 12.69
C ASP A 320 7.23 5.00 13.98
N GLU A 321 8.04 6.06 13.90
CA GLU A 321 8.88 6.52 15.01
C GLU A 321 8.09 7.35 16.04
N GLU A 322 6.98 7.96 15.61
CA GLU A 322 6.16 8.89 16.38
C GLU A 322 4.67 8.58 16.16
N PHE A 323 3.89 8.72 17.23
CA PHE A 323 2.45 8.42 17.26
C PHE A 323 1.67 9.57 17.87
N LEU A 324 0.53 9.90 17.27
CA LEU A 324 -0.48 10.75 17.88
C LEU A 324 -1.40 9.88 18.74
N ILE A 325 -1.41 10.13 20.05
CA ILE A 325 -2.35 9.50 20.98
C ILE A 325 -3.48 10.48 21.27
N ILE A 326 -4.72 9.98 21.30
CA ILE A 326 -5.90 10.73 21.73
C ILE A 326 -6.55 9.93 22.87
N TYR A 327 -6.73 10.55 24.03
CA TYR A 327 -7.30 9.88 25.20
C TYR A 327 -8.06 10.86 26.09
N ASN A 328 -9.02 10.34 26.86
CA ASN A 328 -9.89 11.15 27.73
C ASN A 328 -9.22 11.61 29.05
N GLY A 329 -7.89 11.64 29.11
CA GLY A 329 -7.15 12.12 30.28
C GLY A 329 -6.85 13.62 30.19
N HIS A 330 -6.42 14.18 31.32
CA HIS A 330 -5.88 15.55 31.40
C HIS A 330 -4.37 15.45 31.28
N ASN A 331 -3.75 15.98 30.21
CA ASN A 331 -2.31 16.18 30.20
C ASN A 331 -2.01 17.52 30.93
N PRO A 332 -1.50 17.50 32.17
CA PRO A 332 -1.26 18.73 32.94
C PRO A 332 -0.18 19.59 32.28
N ASP A 333 0.77 18.96 31.60
CA ASP A 333 1.93 19.60 30.99
C ASP A 333 1.59 20.28 29.65
N GLN A 334 0.40 20.01 29.09
CA GLN A 334 -0.08 20.59 27.84
C GLN A 334 -1.44 21.28 27.97
N ASN A 335 -1.64 22.06 29.04
CA ASN A 335 -2.87 22.87 29.24
C ASN A 335 -4.19 22.06 29.14
N GLY A 336 -4.17 20.77 29.51
CA GLY A 336 -5.35 19.91 29.43
C GLY A 336 -5.71 19.43 28.03
N LEU A 337 -4.77 19.47 27.07
CA LEU A 337 -4.95 18.80 25.77
C LEU A 337 -5.22 17.31 25.96
N LYS A 338 -6.13 16.78 25.13
CA LYS A 338 -6.55 15.37 25.11
C LYS A 338 -5.79 14.53 24.09
N TRP A 339 -4.67 15.07 23.61
CA TRP A 339 -3.82 14.43 22.63
C TRP A 339 -2.37 14.84 22.84
N GLU A 340 -1.44 13.99 22.43
CA GLU A 340 0.00 14.27 22.42
C GLU A 340 0.72 13.41 21.39
N TYR A 341 1.87 13.88 20.94
CA TYR A 341 2.80 13.07 20.14
C TYR A 341 3.79 12.37 21.05
N VAL A 342 3.98 11.07 20.83
CA VAL A 342 4.96 10.28 21.59
C VAL A 342 5.76 9.37 20.66
N GLY A 343 7.01 9.11 21.04
CA GLY A 343 7.78 8.04 20.42
C GLY A 343 7.35 6.64 20.89
N VAL A 344 7.93 5.59 20.30
CA VAL A 344 7.64 4.19 20.64
C VAL A 344 7.71 3.92 22.14
N ALA A 345 8.77 4.34 22.83
CA ALA A 345 8.92 4.12 24.27
C ALA A 345 7.84 4.82 25.11
N GLY A 346 7.44 6.03 24.71
CA GLY A 346 6.36 6.78 25.36
C GLY A 346 5.01 6.09 25.18
N LEU A 347 4.72 5.63 23.95
CA LEU A 347 3.53 4.83 23.67
C LEU A 347 3.51 3.56 24.51
N GLN A 348 4.62 2.83 24.58
CA GLN A 348 4.71 1.59 25.37
C GLN A 348 4.46 1.83 26.85
N LYS A 349 4.99 2.93 27.41
CA LYS A 349 4.73 3.33 28.80
C LYS A 349 3.23 3.62 29.01
N ILE A 350 2.63 4.43 28.15
CA ILE A 350 1.20 4.77 28.24
C ILE A 350 0.33 3.51 28.16
N LEU A 351 0.60 2.61 27.21
CA LEU A 351 -0.12 1.36 27.07
C LEU A 351 0.00 0.47 28.32
N ASN A 352 1.20 0.37 28.90
CA ASN A 352 1.41 -0.33 30.17
C ASN A 352 0.59 0.26 31.31
N ASP A 353 0.61 1.59 31.47
CA ASP A 353 -0.14 2.28 32.52
C ASP A 353 -1.67 2.07 32.32
N LYS A 354 -2.14 2.05 31.07
CA LYS A 354 -3.55 1.84 30.74
C LYS A 354 -4.04 0.41 30.98
N ILE A 355 -3.19 -0.60 30.88
CA ILE A 355 -3.54 -1.98 31.25
C ILE A 355 -3.90 -2.07 32.74
N ASP A 356 -3.16 -1.35 33.61
CA ASP A 356 -3.44 -1.32 35.06
C ASP A 356 -4.78 -0.63 35.37
N GLU A 357 -5.21 0.29 34.50
CA GLU A 357 -6.53 0.94 34.57
C GLU A 357 -7.66 0.08 33.98
N GLY A 358 -7.38 -1.15 33.54
CA GLY A 358 -8.34 -2.08 32.93
C GLY A 358 -8.64 -1.83 31.46
N PHE A 359 -7.82 -1.03 30.76
CA PHE A 359 -7.91 -0.95 29.29
C PHE A 359 -7.35 -2.21 28.64
N THR A 360 -7.88 -2.51 27.46
CA THR A 360 -7.45 -3.58 26.56
C THR A 360 -7.39 -3.05 25.13
N PHE A 361 -6.48 -3.62 24.34
CA PHE A 361 -6.28 -3.26 22.93
C PHE A 361 -5.69 -4.45 22.17
N PRO A 362 -6.05 -4.63 20.90
CA PRO A 362 -5.45 -5.65 20.05
C PRO A 362 -3.99 -5.28 19.75
N LEU A 363 -3.11 -6.28 19.77
CA LEU A 363 -1.72 -6.15 19.34
C LEU A 363 -1.50 -6.96 18.07
N ASN A 364 -0.87 -6.36 17.08
CA ASN A 364 -0.45 -7.08 15.88
C ASN A 364 0.67 -8.08 16.27
N PRO A 365 0.63 -9.37 15.86
CA PRO A 365 1.68 -10.33 16.19
C PRO A 365 3.07 -9.93 15.73
N LYS A 366 3.19 -9.16 14.63
CA LYS A 366 4.46 -8.62 14.17
C LYS A 366 5.09 -7.75 15.26
N TRP A 367 4.30 -6.95 15.96
CA TRP A 367 4.83 -6.11 17.05
C TRP A 367 5.35 -6.97 18.19
N ILE A 368 4.55 -7.93 18.63
CA ILE A 368 4.88 -8.85 19.73
C ILE A 368 6.19 -9.61 19.45
N LEU A 369 6.33 -10.12 18.23
CA LEU A 369 7.39 -11.05 17.85
C LEU A 369 8.64 -10.34 17.29
N CYS A 370 8.50 -9.13 16.73
CA CYS A 370 9.59 -8.49 16.00
C CYS A 370 10.06 -7.17 16.63
N ASP A 371 9.20 -6.42 17.31
CA ASP A 371 9.51 -5.06 17.75
C ASP A 371 9.85 -5.02 19.25
N GLN A 372 10.98 -4.38 19.57
CA GLN A 372 11.51 -4.32 20.93
C GLN A 372 10.49 -3.77 21.94
N GLY A 373 10.30 -4.46 23.05
CA GLY A 373 9.45 -4.03 24.17
C GLY A 373 7.97 -4.42 24.05
N TRP A 374 7.46 -4.74 22.87
CA TRP A 374 6.04 -5.09 22.68
C TRP A 374 5.65 -6.45 23.26
N SER A 375 6.58 -7.40 23.30
CA SER A 375 6.39 -8.68 24.01
C SER A 375 6.05 -8.47 25.48
N LYS A 376 6.65 -7.47 26.15
CA LYS A 376 6.36 -7.14 27.56
C LYS A 376 4.94 -6.62 27.75
N ILE A 377 4.45 -5.79 26.83
CA ILE A 377 3.06 -5.29 26.85
C ILE A 377 2.09 -6.45 26.67
N TYR A 378 2.38 -7.35 25.72
CA TYR A 378 1.57 -8.54 25.50
C TYR A 378 1.50 -9.43 26.74
N GLN A 379 2.64 -9.68 27.39
CA GLN A 379 2.68 -10.45 28.64
C GLN A 379 1.89 -9.76 29.77
N LYS A 380 1.93 -8.43 29.86
CA LYS A 380 1.13 -7.68 30.83
C LYS A 380 -0.38 -7.79 30.57
N LEU A 381 -0.80 -7.78 29.31
CA LEU A 381 -2.20 -8.05 28.93
C LEU A 381 -2.62 -9.46 29.37
N LEU A 382 -1.81 -10.47 29.07
CA LEU A 382 -2.08 -11.87 29.47
C LEU A 382 -2.16 -12.03 31.00
N ALA A 383 -1.32 -11.33 31.75
CA ALA A 383 -1.30 -11.38 33.21
C ALA A 383 -2.38 -10.51 33.89
N SER A 384 -3.21 -9.80 33.13
CA SER A 384 -4.21 -8.90 33.70
C SER A 384 -5.32 -9.66 34.43
N ASN A 385 -5.62 -9.26 35.67
CA ASN A 385 -6.72 -9.82 36.45
C ASN A 385 -8.10 -9.22 36.09
N HIS A 386 -8.15 -8.26 35.15
CA HIS A 386 -9.40 -7.66 34.70
C HIS A 386 -10.14 -8.61 33.75
N ARG A 387 -11.35 -9.03 34.13
CA ARG A 387 -12.18 -9.94 33.34
C ARG A 387 -12.40 -9.46 31.89
N ASN A 388 -12.66 -8.17 31.67
CA ASN A 388 -12.85 -7.62 30.33
C ASN A 388 -11.59 -7.71 29.46
N VAL A 389 -10.40 -7.66 30.05
CA VAL A 389 -9.14 -7.79 29.32
C VAL A 389 -8.99 -9.22 28.80
N GLN A 390 -9.21 -10.21 29.67
CA GLN A 390 -9.14 -11.64 29.29
C GLN A 390 -10.19 -12.00 28.23
N GLU A 391 -11.44 -11.57 28.41
CA GLU A 391 -12.51 -11.79 27.41
C GLU A 391 -12.17 -11.19 26.04
N SER A 392 -11.50 -10.02 26.01
CA SER A 392 -11.08 -9.40 24.74
C SER A 392 -9.94 -10.16 24.09
N LEU A 393 -8.97 -10.65 24.87
CA LEU A 393 -7.85 -11.45 24.38
C LEU A 393 -8.32 -12.79 23.80
N ASP A 394 -9.35 -13.40 24.37
CA ASP A 394 -9.94 -14.64 23.84
C ASP A 394 -10.71 -14.42 22.53
N VAL A 395 -11.14 -13.19 22.23
CA VAL A 395 -11.68 -12.86 20.91
C VAL A 395 -10.59 -12.69 19.87
N TRP A 396 -9.51 -11.98 20.20
CA TRP A 396 -8.43 -11.71 19.23
C TRP A 396 -7.46 -12.87 19.06
N PHE A 397 -7.27 -13.67 20.10
CA PHE A 397 -6.40 -14.85 20.14
C PHE A 397 -7.14 -16.04 20.78
N PRO A 398 -8.13 -16.63 20.10
CA PRO A 398 -8.97 -17.68 20.70
C PRO A 398 -8.14 -18.85 21.21
N PRO A 399 -8.35 -19.35 22.45
CA PRO A 399 -7.54 -20.42 23.02
C PRO A 399 -7.45 -21.68 22.15
N GLU A 400 -8.56 -22.08 21.52
CA GLU A 400 -8.67 -23.23 20.63
C GLU A 400 -7.89 -23.06 19.31
N SER A 401 -7.52 -21.83 18.95
CA SER A 401 -6.74 -21.56 17.74
C SER A 401 -5.27 -21.96 17.86
N GLY A 402 -4.76 -22.11 19.10
CA GLY A 402 -3.35 -22.36 19.38
C GLY A 402 -2.41 -21.17 19.12
N VAL A 403 -2.93 -20.01 18.70
CA VAL A 403 -2.12 -18.85 18.33
C VAL A 403 -1.30 -18.30 19.52
N LYS A 404 -1.88 -18.23 20.73
CA LYS A 404 -1.17 -17.77 21.93
C LYS A 404 0.08 -18.64 22.19
N ASN A 405 -0.09 -19.96 22.19
CA ASN A 405 1.00 -20.93 22.39
C ASN A 405 2.09 -20.80 21.30
N HIS A 406 1.68 -20.54 20.06
CA HIS A 406 2.61 -20.34 18.94
C HIS A 406 3.43 -19.05 19.12
N ILE A 407 2.80 -17.94 19.49
CA ILE A 407 3.48 -16.67 19.79
C ILE A 407 4.48 -16.85 20.93
N GLU A 408 4.08 -17.48 22.04
CA GLU A 408 4.96 -17.74 23.18
C GLU A 408 6.18 -18.58 22.80
N ARG A 409 5.98 -19.62 21.99
CA ARG A 409 7.07 -20.46 21.49
C ARG A 409 8.07 -19.67 20.64
N ILE A 410 7.60 -18.79 19.74
CA ILE A 410 8.47 -17.96 18.92
C ILE A 410 9.22 -16.95 19.80
N CYS A 411 8.55 -16.26 20.73
CA CYS A 411 9.19 -15.35 21.67
C CYS A 411 10.34 -16.03 22.46
N LYS A 412 10.15 -17.30 22.85
CA LYS A 412 11.19 -18.07 23.55
C LYS A 412 12.37 -18.42 22.63
N ASN A 413 12.09 -18.76 21.38
CA ASN A 413 13.12 -19.14 20.41
C ASN A 413 13.90 -17.93 19.86
N HIS A 414 13.24 -16.77 19.78
CA HIS A 414 13.76 -15.55 19.17
C HIS A 414 13.58 -14.34 20.11
N PRO A 415 14.25 -14.32 21.29
CA PRO A 415 14.00 -13.33 22.34
C PRO A 415 14.37 -11.89 21.97
N GLU A 416 15.32 -11.73 21.03
CA GLU A 416 15.75 -10.44 20.51
C GLU A 416 14.88 -9.92 19.36
N GLY A 417 13.79 -10.63 19.04
CA GLY A 417 12.87 -10.26 17.98
C GLY A 417 13.49 -10.28 16.59
N PHE A 418 13.13 -9.29 15.76
CA PHE A 418 13.58 -9.25 14.38
C PHE A 418 15.00 -8.71 14.28
N GLN A 419 15.91 -9.57 13.84
CA GLN A 419 17.31 -9.23 13.63
C GLN A 419 17.66 -9.16 12.15
N ARG A 420 18.56 -8.23 11.83
CA ARG A 420 19.19 -8.11 10.51
C ARG A 420 20.64 -8.49 10.65
N GLU A 421 21.15 -9.20 9.65
CA GLU A 421 22.58 -9.42 9.53
C GLU A 421 23.27 -8.06 9.41
N GLN A 422 24.15 -7.74 10.35
CA GLN A 422 25.00 -6.56 10.23
C GLN A 422 25.91 -6.79 9.03
N LYS A 423 25.86 -5.89 8.03
CA LYS A 423 26.90 -5.90 7.00
C LYS A 423 28.21 -5.64 7.72
N SER A 424 29.14 -6.58 7.64
CA SER A 424 30.51 -6.35 8.07
C SER A 424 31.02 -5.12 7.33
N THR A 425 31.14 -3.99 8.04
CA THR A 425 31.96 -2.87 7.60
C THR A 425 33.40 -3.34 7.68
N VAL A 426 33.84 -4.07 6.66
CA VAL A 426 35.25 -4.13 6.30
C VAL A 426 35.39 -3.34 5.02
N GLU A 427 35.98 -2.16 5.25
CA GLU A 427 36.66 -1.20 4.36
C GLU A 427 35.95 -0.65 3.11
#